data_AF-A0A5P6AAJ3-F1
#
_entry.id   AF-A0A5P6AAJ3-F1
#
_cell.length_a   1.000
_cell.length_b   1.000
_cell.length_c   1.000
_cell.angle_alpha   90.00
_cell.angle_beta   90.00
_cell.angle_gamma   90.00
#
_symmetry.space_group_name_H-M   'P 1'
#
loop_
_entity.id
_entity.type
_entity.pdbx_description
1 polymer ?
#
loop_
_entity_poly.entity_id
_entity_poly.type
_entity_poly.pdbx_seq_one_letter_code
_entity_poly.pdbx_strand_id
1 'polypeptide(L)'
;MLENVIVRSLLLQKTPGPLTELFFNHETDVITHFSAEASSQSASLVETYRENLTVEEGTLTDKLEQYEYQILIEALKEAHGCVAKAARMLGISRGALQYKVKKHNIMFSLEEKEREFAASVVNNKIRTPV
;
A
#
# COMPACT_ATOMS: atom_id res chain seq x y z
N MET A 1 0.96 -22.54 0.17
CA MET A 1 0.40 -23.77 -0.44
C MET A 1 1.56 -24.61 -0.96
N LEU A 2 1.67 -25.85 -0.50
CA LEU A 2 2.79 -26.76 -0.77
C LEU A 2 2.84 -27.17 -2.25
N GLU A 3 1.69 -27.23 -2.88
CA GLU A 3 1.48 -27.58 -4.29
C GLU A 3 2.24 -26.65 -5.22
N ASN A 4 2.20 -25.34 -4.95
CA ASN A 4 2.89 -24.34 -5.76
C ASN A 4 4.42 -24.50 -5.69
N VAL A 5 4.94 -24.93 -4.54
CA VAL A 5 6.37 -25.21 -4.35
C VAL A 5 6.76 -26.44 -5.16
N ILE A 6 5.97 -27.51 -5.11
CA ILE A 6 6.24 -28.75 -5.84
C ILE A 6 6.24 -28.51 -7.36
N VAL A 7 5.20 -27.85 -7.88
CA VAL A 7 5.07 -27.58 -9.33
C VAL A 7 6.21 -26.70 -9.84
N ARG A 8 6.55 -25.63 -9.12
CA ARG A 8 7.66 -24.74 -9.50
C ARG A 8 9.00 -25.47 -9.47
N SER A 9 9.21 -26.32 -8.48
CA SER A 9 10.44 -27.11 -8.34
C SER A 9 10.60 -28.12 -9.49
N LEU A 10 9.51 -28.79 -9.88
CA LEU A 10 9.48 -29.66 -11.06
C LEU A 10 9.78 -28.91 -12.37
N LEU A 11 9.42 -27.64 -12.46
CA LEU A 11 9.63 -26.82 -13.65
C LEU A 11 11.06 -26.27 -13.74
N LEU A 12 11.70 -26.00 -12.61
CA LEU A 12 13.05 -25.42 -12.52
C LEU A 12 14.18 -26.45 -12.48
N GLN A 13 13.87 -27.74 -12.32
CA GLN A 13 14.88 -28.79 -12.29
C GLN A 13 15.68 -28.83 -13.61
N LYS A 14 17.01 -28.87 -13.51
CA LYS A 14 17.91 -28.86 -14.68
C LYS A 14 18.01 -30.21 -15.37
N THR A 15 17.72 -31.29 -14.65
CA THR A 15 17.87 -32.66 -15.13
C THR A 15 16.53 -33.39 -15.04
N PRO A 16 16.18 -34.22 -16.02
CA PRO A 16 14.98 -35.04 -15.93
C PRO A 16 15.15 -36.12 -14.85
N GLY A 17 14.09 -36.38 -14.07
CA GLY A 17 14.10 -37.43 -13.06
C GLY A 17 13.16 -37.15 -11.89
N PRO A 18 13.23 -37.97 -10.83
CA PRO A 18 12.56 -37.68 -9.56
C PRO A 18 13.04 -36.35 -8.98
N LEU A 19 12.12 -35.59 -8.40
CA LEU A 19 12.45 -34.31 -7.78
C LEU A 19 13.31 -34.53 -6.52
N THR A 20 14.57 -34.11 -6.56
CA THR A 20 15.52 -34.25 -5.45
C THR A 20 15.62 -33.03 -4.56
N GLU A 21 15.17 -31.87 -5.05
CA GLU A 21 15.31 -30.57 -4.37
C GLU A 21 14.04 -29.74 -4.51
N LEU A 22 13.64 -29.08 -3.42
CA LEU A 22 12.50 -28.17 -3.41
C LEU A 22 12.99 -26.72 -3.38
N PHE A 23 12.54 -25.95 -4.35
CA PHE A 23 12.80 -24.51 -4.45
C PHE A 23 11.70 -23.75 -3.71
N PHE A 24 11.95 -23.47 -2.44
CA PHE A 24 11.14 -22.53 -1.68
C PHE A 24 11.50 -21.11 -2.12
N ASN A 25 10.49 -20.25 -2.27
CA ASN A 25 10.75 -18.82 -2.40
C ASN A 25 11.31 -18.36 -1.05
N HIS A 26 12.64 -18.27 -0.92
CA HIS A 26 13.24 -17.62 0.22
C HIS A 26 13.05 -16.12 0.00
N GLU A 27 12.22 -15.46 0.79
CA GLU A 27 12.08 -13.99 0.80
C GLU A 27 13.37 -13.27 1.26
N THR A 28 14.53 -13.95 1.23
CA THR A 28 15.82 -13.44 1.72
C THR A 28 16.98 -13.76 0.79
N ASP A 29 16.74 -14.18 -0.46
CA ASP A 29 17.73 -14.00 -1.52
C ASP A 29 17.76 -12.52 -1.92
N VAL A 30 18.09 -11.66 -0.95
CA VAL A 30 18.71 -10.37 -1.20
C VAL A 30 19.95 -10.70 -2.00
N ILE A 31 20.03 -10.12 -3.18
CA ILE A 31 21.19 -10.10 -4.06
C ILE A 31 22.45 -9.84 -3.21
N THR A 32 23.18 -10.89 -2.85
CA THR A 32 24.45 -10.85 -2.09
C THR A 32 25.63 -10.46 -3.00
N HIS A 33 25.36 -9.60 -3.99
CA HIS A 33 26.34 -8.98 -4.86
C HIS A 33 26.30 -7.45 -4.77
N PHE A 34 25.90 -6.90 -3.63
CA PHE A 34 26.24 -5.51 -3.31
C PHE A 34 27.56 -5.50 -2.52
N SER A 35 28.61 -4.98 -3.17
CA SER A 35 29.98 -4.95 -2.66
C SER A 35 30.04 -4.38 -1.23
N ALA A 36 30.69 -5.12 -0.34
CA ALA A 36 30.88 -4.80 1.08
C ALA A 36 32.00 -3.77 1.29
N GLU A 37 31.90 -2.61 0.64
CA GLU A 37 32.95 -1.57 0.68
C GLU A 37 32.49 -0.22 1.26
N ALA A 38 31.24 -0.12 1.74
CA ALA A 38 30.71 1.12 2.34
C ALA A 38 30.52 1.04 3.86
N SER A 39 31.49 0.47 4.57
CA SER A 39 31.49 0.36 6.04
C SER A 39 32.24 1.52 6.67
N SER A 40 31.68 2.74 6.73
CA SER A 40 32.25 3.82 7.58
C SER A 40 31.30 4.98 7.97
N GLN A 41 30.02 5.00 7.62
CA GLN A 41 29.15 6.17 7.90
C GLN A 41 27.89 5.88 8.76
N SER A 42 27.81 4.75 9.45
CA SER A 42 26.58 4.35 10.16
C SER A 42 26.51 4.77 11.64
N ALA A 43 27.58 5.26 12.26
CA ALA A 43 27.58 5.54 13.69
C ALA A 43 26.77 6.80 14.09
N SER A 44 26.63 7.78 13.19
CA SER A 44 25.97 9.06 13.51
C SER A 44 24.44 9.03 13.41
N LEU A 45 23.85 8.05 12.72
CA LEU A 45 22.41 8.01 12.50
C LEU A 45 21.65 7.35 13.66
N VAL A 46 22.33 6.58 14.52
CA VAL A 46 21.68 5.74 15.54
C VAL A 46 21.12 6.58 16.70
N GLU A 47 21.75 7.70 17.06
CA GLU A 47 21.34 8.50 18.22
C GLU A 47 20.04 9.30 17.98
N THR A 48 19.80 9.77 16.74
CA THR A 48 18.64 10.63 16.42
C THR A 48 17.31 9.87 16.37
N TYR A 49 17.30 8.56 16.15
CA TYR A 49 16.05 7.77 16.06
C TYR A 49 15.52 7.28 17.41
N ARG A 50 16.28 7.41 18.51
CA ARG A 50 15.89 6.83 19.81
C ARG A 50 14.81 7.64 20.54
N GLU A 51 14.65 8.92 20.24
CA GLU A 51 13.77 9.80 21.02
C GLU A 51 12.30 9.80 20.54
N ASN A 52 12.00 9.25 19.36
CA ASN A 52 10.64 9.29 18.79
C ASN A 52 9.99 7.91 18.56
N LEU A 53 10.55 6.82 19.08
CA LEU A 53 9.84 5.54 19.06
C LEU A 53 8.81 5.50 20.20
N THR A 54 7.61 6.02 19.93
CA THR A 54 6.42 5.52 20.62
C THR A 54 6.28 4.06 20.23
N VAL A 55 6.71 3.16 21.11
CA VAL A 55 6.54 1.72 20.91
C VAL A 55 5.05 1.43 21.05
N GLU A 56 4.32 1.55 19.96
CA GLU A 56 2.97 1.01 19.86
C GLU A 56 3.07 -0.49 20.17
N GLU A 57 2.55 -0.88 21.33
CA GLU A 57 2.49 -2.26 21.79
C GLU A 57 1.53 -3.05 20.88
N GLY A 58 1.95 -4.21 20.42
CA GLY A 58 1.17 -5.04 19.50
C GLY A 58 2.03 -6.00 18.71
N THR A 59 1.42 -7.06 18.20
CA THR A 59 2.09 -8.00 17.29
C THR A 59 2.35 -7.34 15.93
N LEU A 60 3.25 -7.93 15.12
CA LEU A 60 3.46 -7.48 13.75
C LEU A 60 2.13 -7.44 12.96
N THR A 61 1.28 -8.43 13.18
CA THR A 61 -0.05 -8.53 12.57
C THR A 61 -0.89 -7.29 12.87
N ASP A 62 -0.96 -6.88 14.14
CA ASP A 62 -1.76 -5.73 14.56
C ASP A 62 -1.27 -4.44 13.90
N LYS A 63 0.06 -4.27 13.80
CA LYS A 63 0.68 -3.10 13.16
C LYS A 63 0.40 -3.03 11.66
N LEU A 64 0.46 -4.18 10.98
CA LEU A 64 0.12 -4.27 9.57
C LEU A 64 -1.35 -4.00 9.32
N GLU A 65 -2.24 -4.48 10.20
CA GLU A 65 -3.68 -4.21 10.09
C GLU A 65 -4.00 -2.73 10.32
N GLN A 66 -3.36 -2.08 11.29
CA GLN A 66 -3.51 -0.65 11.54
C GLN A 66 -2.99 0.19 10.37
N TYR A 67 -1.83 -0.16 9.83
CA TYR A 67 -1.27 0.51 8.66
C TYR A 67 -2.16 0.34 7.42
N GLU A 68 -2.67 -0.86 7.20
CA GLU A 68 -3.64 -1.13 6.14
C GLU A 68 -4.90 -0.29 6.32
N TYR A 69 -5.47 -0.24 7.52
CA TYR A 69 -6.64 0.58 7.83
C TYR A 69 -6.41 2.06 7.48
N GLN A 70 -5.27 2.60 7.89
CA GLN A 70 -4.90 4.00 7.66
C GLN A 70 -4.87 4.34 6.16
N ILE A 71 -4.18 3.51 5.37
CA ILE A 71 -4.07 3.71 3.92
C ILE A 71 -5.43 3.58 3.21
N LEU A 72 -6.26 2.63 3.64
CA LEU A 72 -7.61 2.47 3.08
C LEU A 72 -8.46 3.72 3.30
N ILE A 73 -8.39 4.32 4.49
CA ILE A 73 -9.12 5.56 4.81
C ILE A 73 -8.61 6.72 3.97
N GLU A 74 -7.29 6.89 3.84
CA GLU A 74 -6.69 7.98 3.06
C GLU A 74 -7.08 7.88 1.58
N ALA A 75 -6.94 6.69 0.99
CA ALA A 75 -7.33 6.47 -0.40
C ALA A 75 -8.83 6.70 -0.64
N LEU A 76 -9.69 6.27 0.29
CA LEU A 76 -11.14 6.52 0.18
C LEU A 76 -11.49 8.00 0.32
N LYS A 77 -10.81 8.74 1.21
CA LYS A 77 -11.01 10.19 1.36
C LYS A 77 -10.61 10.94 0.10
N GLU A 78 -9.43 10.67 -0.46
CA GLU A 78 -8.93 11.30 -1.69
C GLU A 78 -9.74 10.87 -2.93
N ALA A 79 -10.32 9.68 -2.90
CA ALA A 79 -11.26 9.23 -3.90
C ALA A 79 -12.69 9.76 -3.70
N HIS A 80 -12.96 10.55 -2.65
CA HIS A 80 -14.29 11.01 -2.26
C HIS A 80 -15.31 9.86 -2.16
N GLY A 81 -14.91 8.75 -1.55
CA GLY A 81 -15.74 7.54 -1.43
C GLY A 81 -15.87 6.71 -2.71
N CYS A 82 -15.26 7.13 -3.84
CA CYS A 82 -15.30 6.34 -5.07
C CYS A 82 -14.37 5.12 -4.98
N VAL A 83 -14.92 3.97 -4.59
CA VAL A 83 -14.19 2.70 -4.43
C VAL A 83 -13.37 2.33 -5.67
N ALA A 84 -13.90 2.55 -6.88
CA ALA A 84 -13.15 2.23 -8.10
C ALA A 84 -11.91 3.12 -8.27
N LYS A 85 -11.99 4.40 -7.89
CA LYS A 85 -10.86 5.33 -7.94
C LYS A 85 -9.84 5.00 -6.85
N ALA A 86 -10.28 4.78 -5.61
CA ALA A 86 -9.42 4.37 -4.50
C ALA A 86 -8.66 3.05 -4.81
N ALA A 87 -9.34 2.06 -5.39
CA ALA A 87 -8.72 0.78 -5.74
C ALA A 87 -7.60 0.95 -6.77
N ARG A 88 -7.79 1.82 -7.78
CA ARG A 88 -6.76 2.16 -8.77
C ARG A 88 -5.57 2.86 -8.13
N MET A 89 -5.80 3.80 -7.22
CA MET A 89 -4.73 4.51 -6.50
C MET A 89 -3.88 3.56 -5.66
N LEU A 90 -4.52 2.57 -5.03
CA LEU A 90 -3.85 1.54 -4.23
C LEU A 90 -3.24 0.40 -5.06
N GLY A 91 -3.46 0.37 -6.38
CA GLY A 91 -2.97 -0.69 -7.25
C GLY A 91 -3.61 -2.07 -7.03
N ILE A 92 -4.83 -2.12 -6.47
CA ILE A 92 -5.57 -3.36 -6.19
C ILE A 92 -6.88 -3.45 -6.97
N SER A 93 -7.47 -4.63 -7.04
CA SER A 93 -8.77 -4.81 -7.68
C SER A 93 -9.90 -4.15 -6.86
N ARG A 94 -10.97 -3.71 -7.52
CA ARG A 94 -12.17 -3.16 -6.85
C ARG A 94 -12.73 -4.13 -5.81
N GLY A 95 -12.78 -5.43 -6.14
CA GLY A 95 -13.28 -6.47 -5.24
C GLY A 95 -12.40 -6.65 -4.00
N ALA A 96 -11.07 -6.61 -4.17
CA ALA A 96 -10.13 -6.66 -3.06
C ALA A 96 -10.30 -5.47 -2.11
N LEU A 97 -10.48 -4.26 -2.65
CA LEU A 97 -10.75 -3.08 -1.84
C LEU A 97 -12.07 -3.21 -1.07
N GLN A 98 -13.15 -3.66 -1.74
CA GLN A 98 -14.45 -3.87 -1.08
C GLN A 98 -14.37 -4.89 0.06
N TYR A 99 -13.62 -5.97 -0.14
CA TYR A 99 -13.40 -6.95 0.92
C TYR A 99 -12.67 -6.34 2.11
N LYS A 100 -11.59 -5.59 1.88
CA LYS A 100 -10.81 -4.92 2.94
C LYS A 100 -11.63 -3.87 3.69
N VAL A 101 -12.42 -3.07 2.98
CA VAL A 101 -13.34 -2.08 3.58
C VAL A 101 -14.36 -2.76 4.51
N LYS A 102 -14.93 -3.89 4.09
CA LYS A 102 -15.84 -4.68 4.92
C LYS A 102 -15.13 -5.31 6.12
N LYS A 103 -13.94 -5.90 5.90
CA LYS A 103 -13.13 -6.50 6.97
C LYS A 103 -12.87 -5.50 8.10
N HIS A 104 -12.56 -4.26 7.73
CA HIS A 104 -12.25 -3.16 8.64
C HIS A 104 -13.47 -2.34 9.09
N ASN A 105 -14.70 -2.75 8.72
CA ASN A 105 -15.94 -2.02 9.03
C ASN A 105 -15.91 -0.52 8.67
N ILE A 106 -15.23 -0.15 7.59
CA ILE A 106 -15.09 1.24 7.16
C ILE A 106 -16.40 1.69 6.51
N MET A 107 -17.08 2.65 7.13
CA MET A 107 -18.26 3.33 6.60
C MET A 107 -17.86 4.69 6.01
N PHE A 108 -18.32 5.01 4.80
CA PHE A 108 -18.14 6.33 4.20
C PHE A 108 -19.43 6.74 3.48
N SER A 109 -19.80 8.01 3.64
CA SER A 109 -20.93 8.63 2.94
C SER A 109 -20.41 9.60 1.89
N LEU A 110 -21.13 9.72 0.78
CA LEU A 110 -20.84 10.74 -0.23
C LEU A 110 -21.36 12.08 0.29
N GLU A 111 -20.49 12.91 0.85
CA GLU A 111 -20.80 14.32 1.04
C GLU A 111 -20.66 15.02 -0.32
N GLU A 112 -21.79 15.28 -0.98
CA GLU A 112 -21.84 16.17 -2.14
C GLU A 112 -21.46 17.58 -1.68
N LYS A 113 -20.17 17.93 -1.79
CA LYS A 113 -19.79 19.34 -1.75
C LYS A 113 -20.35 19.99 -3.01
N GLU A 114 -21.44 20.74 -2.86
CA GLU A 114 -21.85 21.77 -3.81
C GLU A 114 -20.63 22.63 -4.11
N ARG A 115 -19.99 22.39 -5.25
CA ARG A 115 -18.86 23.19 -5.70
C ARG A 115 -19.36 24.62 -5.85
N GLU A 116 -18.61 25.55 -5.26
CA GLU A 116 -18.71 27.01 -5.39
C GLU A 116 -18.97 27.45 -6.85
N PHE A 117 -20.23 27.41 -7.27
CA PHE A 117 -20.67 27.96 -8.55
C PHE A 117 -21.10 29.43 -8.40
N ALA A 118 -21.12 29.95 -7.16
CA ALA A 118 -21.53 31.31 -6.86
C ALA A 118 -20.46 32.39 -7.14
N ALA A 119 -19.19 32.03 -7.30
CA ALA A 119 -18.12 33.01 -7.51
C ALA A 119 -17.97 33.49 -8.96
N SER A 120 -18.55 32.80 -9.96
CA SER A 120 -18.46 33.21 -11.37
C SER A 120 -19.64 34.07 -11.86
N VAL A 121 -20.80 34.02 -11.18
CA VAL A 121 -22.02 34.73 -11.61
C VAL A 121 -22.00 36.22 -11.20
N VAL A 122 -21.25 36.58 -10.15
CA VAL A 122 -21.17 37.98 -9.69
C VAL A 122 -20.29 38.85 -10.61
N ASN A 123 -19.31 38.26 -11.30
CA ASN A 123 -18.36 39.02 -12.11
C ASN A 123 -18.83 39.36 -13.54
N ASN A 124 -20.05 38.98 -13.93
CA ASN A 124 -20.56 39.22 -15.29
C ASN A 124 -21.79 40.15 -15.34
N LYS A 125 -22.02 40.99 -14.32
CA LYS A 125 -23.16 41.91 -14.25
C LYS A 125 -22.80 43.39 -14.15
N ILE A 126 -21.59 43.79 -14.54
CA ILE A 126 -21.20 45.20 -14.67
C ILE A 126 -20.55 45.46 -16.03
N ARG A 127 -21.33 45.25 -17.11
CA ARG A 127 -21.13 45.92 -18.41
C ARG A 127 -22.50 46.02 -19.10
N THR A 128 -23.24 47.08 -18.78
CA THR A 128 -24.32 47.58 -19.63
C THR A 128 -23.86 48.89 -20.26
N PRO A 129 -23.81 49.00 -21.61
CA PRO A 129 -23.59 50.26 -22.29
C PRO A 129 -24.95 50.90 -22.64
N VAL A 130 -25.22 52.11 -22.13
CA VAL A 130 -26.00 53.16 -22.84
C VAL A 130 -25.50 54.51 -22.34
#